data_AF-A0A0B1SJM4-F1
#
_entry.id   AF-A0A0B1SJM4-F1
#
_cell.length_a   1.000
_cell.length_b   1.000
_cell.length_c   1.000
_cell.angle_alpha   90.00
_cell.angle_beta   90.00
_cell.angle_gamma   90.00
#
_symmetry.space_group_name_H-M   'P 1'
#
loop_
_entity.id
_entity.type
_entity.pdbx_description
1 polymer ?
#
loop_
_entity_poly.entity_id
_entity_poly.type
_entity_poly.pdbx_seq_one_letter_code
_entity_poly.pdbx_strand_id
1 'polypeptide(L)'
;MHLAVDSCAWRFASSKIISTLAESAESLLYKGDDLCDPTEQPLYEELYELIIKRNSRLRGCLDKKNAAFFATSVCVAYSSSDHVRFNSALLRLLTEDYKHSSQCFRDANLIQEKCTKLRECCPNFDSCRQETLDITLEQAIISKTARLNEDKQNCLKEKAREAFKTTLRGKV
;
A
#
# COMPACT_ATOMS: atom_id res chain seq x y z
N MET A 1 -1.13 3.37 -4.37
CA MET A 1 -2.59 3.22 -4.60
C MET A 1 -3.17 2.09 -3.74
N HIS A 2 -2.52 0.92 -3.70
CA HIS A 2 -2.95 -0.24 -2.91
C HIS A 2 -3.12 0.05 -1.41
N LEU A 3 -2.23 0.85 -0.82
CA LEU A 3 -2.30 1.24 0.60
C LEU A 3 -3.67 1.72 1.10
N ALA A 4 -4.37 2.59 0.36
CA ALA A 4 -5.65 3.13 0.80
C ALA A 4 -6.75 2.06 0.83
N VAL A 5 -6.74 1.16 -0.16
CA VAL A 5 -7.69 0.05 -0.28
C VAL A 5 -7.40 -1.01 0.77
N ASP A 6 -6.13 -1.41 0.88
CA ASP A 6 -5.66 -2.42 1.83
C ASP A 6 -5.91 -1.95 3.27
N SER A 7 -5.77 -0.66 3.56
CA SER A 7 -6.08 -0.08 4.87
C SER A 7 -7.57 -0.21 5.21
N CYS A 8 -8.47 0.10 4.27
CA CYS A 8 -9.90 -0.11 4.49
C CYS A 8 -10.27 -1.58 4.61
N ALA A 9 -9.70 -2.42 3.75
CA ALA A 9 -9.96 -3.86 3.78
C ALA A 9 -9.50 -4.46 5.11
N TRP A 10 -8.30 -4.09 5.58
CA TRP A 10 -7.78 -4.51 6.88
C TRP A 10 -8.68 -4.07 8.04
N ARG A 11 -9.07 -2.78 8.12
CA ARG A 11 -9.88 -2.24 9.22
C ARG A 11 -11.21 -2.97 9.42
N PHE A 12 -11.85 -3.38 8.34
CA PHE A 12 -13.17 -4.01 8.41
C PHE A 12 -13.14 -5.53 8.34
N ALA A 13 -12.06 -6.12 7.84
CA ALA A 13 -11.88 -7.57 7.83
C ALA A 13 -11.28 -8.08 9.17
N SER A 14 -10.41 -7.30 9.83
CA SER A 14 -9.76 -7.67 11.11
C SER A 14 -10.72 -7.93 12.27
N SER A 15 -11.97 -7.45 12.16
CA SER A 15 -13.05 -7.73 13.12
C SER A 15 -13.55 -9.19 13.12
N LYS A 16 -13.18 -10.00 12.11
CA LYS A 16 -13.53 -11.43 12.05
C LYS A 16 -12.29 -12.26 12.40
N ILE A 17 -12.51 -13.20 13.32
CA ILE A 17 -11.56 -14.03 14.08
C ILE A 17 -10.34 -14.60 13.30
N ILE A 18 -10.39 -14.67 11.97
CA ILE A 18 -9.23 -14.98 11.12
C ILE A 18 -9.38 -14.24 9.78
N SER A 19 -9.00 -12.97 9.71
CA SER A 19 -8.85 -12.31 8.42
C SER A 19 -7.45 -11.73 8.33
N THR A 20 -6.61 -12.39 7.53
CA THR A 20 -5.37 -11.83 7.01
C THR A 20 -5.55 -11.71 5.52
N LEU A 21 -5.96 -10.54 5.08
CA LEU A 21 -5.89 -10.21 3.65
C LEU A 21 -4.42 -10.08 3.29
N ALA A 22 -4.01 -10.69 2.17
CA ALA A 22 -2.68 -10.46 1.64
C ALA A 22 -2.57 -8.97 1.28
N GLU A 23 -1.60 -8.30 1.90
CA GLU A 23 -1.33 -6.88 1.72
C GLU A 23 -0.34 -6.67 0.58
N SER A 24 -0.44 -5.53 -0.12
CA SER A 24 0.57 -5.15 -1.09
C SER A 24 1.92 -4.88 -0.42
N ALA A 25 2.99 -4.90 -1.21
CA ALA A 25 4.34 -4.54 -0.74
C ALA A 25 4.36 -3.15 -0.07
N GLU A 26 3.68 -2.17 -0.67
CA GLU A 26 3.60 -0.82 -0.12
C GLU A 26 2.83 -0.77 1.21
N SER A 27 1.80 -1.61 1.36
CA SER A 27 1.03 -1.69 2.60
C SER A 27 1.83 -2.32 3.73
N LEU A 28 2.57 -3.40 3.45
CA LEU A 28 3.48 -4.02 4.41
C LEU A 28 4.55 -3.04 4.89
N LEU A 29 5.16 -2.29 3.97
CA LEU A 29 6.24 -1.35 4.28
C LEU A 29 5.78 -0.05 4.94
N TYR A 30 4.54 0.38 4.69
CA TYR A 30 4.03 1.65 5.24
C TYR A 30 3.53 1.52 6.67
N LYS A 31 2.84 0.43 6.99
CA LYS A 31 2.23 0.27 8.31
C LYS A 31 3.28 0.08 9.40
N GLY A 32 4.47 -0.42 9.04
CA GLY A 32 5.54 -0.69 10.00
C GLY A 32 5.04 -1.54 11.17
N ASP A 33 4.02 -2.38 10.94
CA ASP A 33 3.48 -3.27 11.96
C ASP A 33 4.65 -4.03 12.59
N ASP A 34 4.63 -4.20 13.91
CA ASP A 34 5.61 -5.04 14.60
C ASP A 34 5.67 -6.38 13.87
N LEU A 35 6.85 -6.69 13.33
CA LEU A 35 7.10 -7.98 12.70
C LEU A 35 6.66 -9.06 13.69
N CYS A 36 5.95 -10.04 13.16
CA CYS A 36 5.41 -11.10 13.97
C CYS A 36 6.53 -11.92 14.62
N ASP A 37 7.65 -12.05 13.91
CA ASP A 37 8.92 -12.57 14.37
C ASP A 37 10.05 -11.58 14.02
N PRO A 38 10.87 -11.12 14.99
CA PRO A 38 12.05 -10.29 14.71
C PRO A 38 13.02 -10.90 13.69
N THR A 39 13.00 -12.21 13.47
CA THR A 39 13.82 -12.87 12.43
C THR A 39 13.38 -12.56 11.00
N GLU A 40 12.18 -11.99 10.80
CA GLU A 40 11.70 -11.51 9.51
C GLU A 40 12.32 -10.17 9.11
N GLN A 41 13.06 -9.50 10.01
CA GLN A 41 13.65 -8.18 9.77
C GLN A 41 14.52 -8.12 8.50
N PRO A 42 15.41 -9.09 8.22
CA PRO A 42 16.20 -9.08 6.99
C PRO A 42 15.31 -9.18 5.73
N LEU A 43 14.25 -9.99 5.78
CA LEU A 43 13.33 -10.14 4.67
C LEU A 43 12.56 -8.84 4.39
N TYR A 44 12.14 -8.15 5.45
CA TYR A 44 11.50 -6.84 5.37
C TYR A 44 12.44 -5.78 4.78
N GLU A 45 13.67 -5.70 5.28
CA GLU A 45 14.69 -4.76 4.79
C GLU A 45 15.01 -5.01 3.31
N GLU A 46 15.18 -6.27 2.91
CA GLU A 46 15.39 -6.63 1.51
C GLU A 46 14.20 -6.22 0.63
N LEU A 47 12.96 -6.43 1.07
CA LEU A 47 11.78 -5.96 0.33
C LEU A 47 11.78 -4.42 0.20
N TYR A 48 12.10 -3.71 1.28
CA TYR A 48 12.18 -2.25 1.31
C TYR A 48 13.21 -1.72 0.31
N GLU A 49 14.41 -2.32 0.28
CA GLU A 49 15.46 -1.96 -0.67
C GLU A 49 15.05 -2.20 -2.13
N LEU A 50 14.40 -3.32 -2.43
CA LEU A 50 13.93 -3.62 -3.78
C LEU A 50 12.86 -2.61 -4.24
N ILE A 51 11.93 -2.23 -3.36
CA ILE A 51 10.91 -1.21 -3.65
C ILE A 51 11.56 0.16 -3.89
N ILE A 52 12.54 0.55 -3.08
CA ILE A 52 13.31 1.78 -3.31
C ILE A 52 14.00 1.74 -4.67
N LYS A 53 14.69 0.63 -4.99
CA LYS A 53 15.40 0.46 -6.26
C LYS A 53 14.45 0.54 -7.47
N ARG A 54 13.27 -0.07 -7.36
CA ARG A 54 12.24 -0.06 -8.39
C ARG A 54 11.70 1.36 -8.61
N ASN A 55 11.37 2.06 -7.52
CA ASN A 55 10.83 3.41 -7.57
C ASN A 55 11.87 4.46 -7.97
N SER A 56 13.15 4.28 -7.60
CA SER A 56 14.23 5.21 -7.98
C SER A 56 14.51 5.16 -9.48
N ARG A 57 14.48 3.97 -10.10
CA ARG A 57 14.59 3.84 -11.56
C ARG A 57 13.45 4.56 -12.28
N LEU A 58 12.21 4.32 -11.86
CA LEU A 58 11.03 4.98 -12.43
C LEU A 58 11.13 6.50 -12.29
N ARG A 59 11.47 6.99 -11.09
CA ARG A 59 11.65 8.42 -10.83
C ARG A 59 12.77 9.02 -11.67
N GLY A 60 13.92 8.36 -11.79
CA GLY A 60 15.01 8.84 -12.63
C GLY A 60 14.62 8.98 -14.11
N CYS A 61 13.83 8.03 -14.64
CA CYS A 61 13.27 8.17 -15.98
C CYS A 61 12.30 9.36 -16.09
N LEU A 62 11.37 9.49 -15.13
CA LEU A 62 10.40 10.57 -15.10
C LEU A 62 11.07 11.93 -15.00
N ASP A 63 12.05 12.11 -14.11
CA ASP A 63 12.78 13.36 -13.94
C ASP A 63 13.45 13.78 -15.26
N LYS A 64 14.06 12.84 -15.98
CA LYS A 64 14.69 13.10 -17.28
C LYS A 64 13.67 13.51 -18.35
N LYS A 65 12.55 12.79 -18.48
CA LYS A 65 11.58 13.03 -19.56
C LYS A 65 10.62 14.19 -19.28
N ASN A 66 10.23 14.36 -18.02
CA ASN A 66 9.28 15.40 -17.62
C ASN A 66 9.93 16.78 -17.48
N ALA A 67 11.25 16.88 -17.23
CA ALA A 67 11.95 18.16 -17.25
C ALA A 67 11.77 18.90 -18.58
N ALA A 68 11.82 18.18 -19.71
CA ALA A 68 11.57 18.75 -21.03
C ALA A 68 10.09 19.14 -21.25
N PHE A 69 9.16 18.32 -20.74
CA PHE A 69 7.72 18.53 -20.90
C PHE A 69 7.20 19.74 -20.09
N PHE A 70 7.58 19.83 -18.81
CA PHE A 70 7.12 20.91 -17.93
C PHE A 70 7.88 22.24 -18.12
N ALA A 71 8.94 22.26 -18.92
CA ALA A 71 9.59 23.52 -19.30
C ALA A 71 8.67 24.42 -20.14
N THR A 72 7.68 23.84 -20.84
CA THR A 72 6.82 24.55 -21.79
C THR A 72 5.32 24.36 -21.53
N SER A 73 4.96 23.45 -20.62
CA SER A 73 3.56 23.10 -20.35
C SER A 73 3.26 23.14 -18.85
N VAL A 74 2.18 23.82 -18.47
CA VAL A 74 1.62 23.75 -17.12
C VAL A 74 0.46 22.74 -17.15
N CYS A 75 0.52 21.73 -16.30
CA CYS A 75 -0.58 20.77 -16.19
C CYS A 75 -1.40 21.01 -14.92
N VAL A 76 -2.71 21.16 -15.10
CA VAL A 76 -3.70 21.29 -14.03
C VAL A 76 -4.60 20.05 -14.06
N ALA A 77 -4.26 19.04 -13.26
CA ALA A 77 -4.97 17.76 -13.23
C ALA A 77 -6.43 17.87 -12.75
N TYR A 78 -6.72 18.85 -11.90
CA TYR A 78 -8.04 19.06 -11.30
C TYR A 78 -8.16 20.45 -10.68
N SER A 79 -9.39 20.86 -10.39
CA SER A 79 -9.71 22.16 -9.79
C SER A 79 -9.26 22.26 -8.32
N SER A 80 -9.20 23.49 -7.79
CA SER A 80 -8.91 23.71 -6.36
C SER A 80 -9.93 23.06 -5.43
N SER A 81 -11.21 22.97 -5.83
CA SER A 81 -12.23 22.28 -5.04
C SER A 81 -11.99 20.78 -4.96
N ASP A 82 -11.60 20.16 -6.08
CA ASP A 82 -11.22 18.74 -6.12
C ASP A 82 -9.96 18.49 -5.29
N HIS A 83 -8.99 19.39 -5.33
CA HIS A 83 -7.78 19.30 -4.50
C HIS A 83 -8.12 19.21 -3.01
N VAL A 84 -8.99 20.11 -2.52
CA VAL A 84 -9.45 20.11 -1.12
C VAL A 84 -10.18 18.81 -0.81
N ARG A 85 -11.12 18.39 -1.68
CA ARG A 85 -11.88 17.14 -1.51
C ARG A 85 -10.97 15.92 -1.36
N PHE A 86 -9.98 15.78 -2.24
CA PHE A 86 -9.04 14.66 -2.19
C PHE A 86 -8.15 14.69 -0.96
N ASN A 87 -7.66 15.87 -0.56
CA ASN A 87 -6.83 15.98 0.64
C ASN A 87 -7.63 15.70 1.92
N SER A 88 -8.89 16.15 1.99
CA SER A 88 -9.77 15.80 3.10
C SER A 88 -10.03 14.29 3.16
N ALA A 89 -10.25 13.63 2.03
CA ALA A 89 -10.39 12.17 1.99
C ALA A 89 -9.11 11.44 2.46
N LEU A 90 -7.93 11.95 2.07
CA LEU A 90 -6.66 11.38 2.51
C LEU A 90 -6.49 11.51 4.02
N LEU A 91 -6.78 12.69 4.56
CA LEU A 91 -6.70 12.94 6.00
C LEU A 91 -7.61 11.97 6.75
N ARG A 92 -8.89 11.83 6.34
CA ARG A 92 -9.83 10.88 6.96
C ARG A 92 -9.34 9.44 6.87
N LEU A 93 -8.80 9.01 5.74
CA LEU A 93 -8.20 7.67 5.63
C LEU A 93 -7.07 7.44 6.64
N LEU A 94 -6.27 8.45 6.92
CA LEU A 94 -5.15 8.33 7.86
C LEU A 94 -5.59 8.44 9.33
N THR A 95 -6.61 9.23 9.64
CA THR A 95 -6.93 9.62 11.03
C THR A 95 -8.29 9.16 11.55
N GLU A 96 -9.25 8.86 10.68
CA GLU A 96 -10.65 8.63 11.09
C GLU A 96 -10.93 7.16 11.39
N ASP A 97 -11.74 6.95 12.44
CA ASP A 97 -12.34 5.66 12.76
C ASP A 97 -13.70 5.54 12.07
N TYR A 98 -13.70 4.91 10.89
CA TYR A 98 -14.91 4.77 10.09
C TYR A 98 -15.88 3.78 10.76
N LYS A 99 -17.16 4.18 10.87
CA LYS A 99 -18.21 3.29 11.40
C LYS A 99 -18.65 2.22 10.39
N HIS A 100 -18.53 2.52 9.10
CA HIS A 100 -18.95 1.61 8.03
C HIS A 100 -17.88 1.50 6.94
N SER A 101 -17.66 0.27 6.45
CA SER A 101 -16.68 -0.01 5.40
C SER A 101 -16.93 0.79 4.13
N SER A 102 -18.20 1.00 3.78
CA SER A 102 -18.62 1.80 2.62
C SER A 102 -18.12 3.24 2.66
N GLN A 103 -17.95 3.83 3.85
CA GLN A 103 -17.41 5.19 4.01
C GLN A 103 -15.90 5.19 3.78
N CYS A 104 -15.17 4.23 4.33
CA CYS A 104 -13.73 4.10 4.11
C CYS A 104 -13.41 3.87 2.63
N PHE A 105 -14.10 2.91 1.98
CA PHE A 105 -13.89 2.63 0.56
C PHE A 105 -14.29 3.79 -0.34
N ARG A 106 -15.26 4.62 0.06
CA ARG A 106 -15.57 5.87 -0.66
C ARG A 106 -14.38 6.82 -0.68
N ASP A 107 -13.71 7.00 0.45
CA ASP A 107 -12.53 7.87 0.52
C ASP A 107 -11.30 7.24 -0.17
N ALA A 108 -11.11 5.91 -0.07
CA ALA A 108 -10.10 5.21 -0.85
C ALA A 108 -10.29 5.41 -2.36
N ASN A 109 -11.54 5.35 -2.83
CA ASN A 109 -11.86 5.59 -4.23
C ASN A 109 -11.59 7.05 -4.65
N LEU A 110 -11.78 8.03 -3.77
CA LEU A 110 -11.40 9.42 -4.05
C LEU A 110 -9.88 9.58 -4.21
N ILE A 111 -9.08 8.83 -3.44
CA ILE A 111 -7.62 8.82 -3.62
C ILE A 111 -7.23 8.15 -4.93
N GLN A 112 -7.93 7.09 -5.34
CA GLN A 112 -7.72 6.49 -6.65
C GLN A 112 -8.04 7.48 -7.77
N GLU A 113 -9.16 8.19 -7.65
CA GLU A 113 -9.57 9.24 -8.61
C GLU A 113 -8.49 10.33 -8.70
N LYS A 114 -7.96 10.81 -7.57
CA LYS A 114 -6.85 11.78 -7.54
C LYS A 114 -5.66 11.28 -8.35
N CYS A 115 -5.24 10.03 -8.15
CA CYS A 115 -4.13 9.43 -8.88
C CYS A 115 -4.40 9.30 -10.38
N THR A 116 -5.62 8.93 -10.77
CA THR A 116 -6.03 8.84 -12.18
C THR A 116 -5.97 10.21 -12.85
N LYS A 117 -6.50 11.27 -12.21
CA LYS A 117 -6.41 12.63 -12.73
C LYS A 117 -4.97 13.12 -12.84
N LEU A 118 -4.12 12.84 -11.85
CA LEU A 118 -2.70 13.18 -11.91
C LEU A 118 -1.97 12.48 -13.05
N ARG A 119 -2.42 11.28 -13.45
CA ARG A 119 -1.81 10.54 -14.56
C ARG A 119 -1.94 11.28 -15.90
N GLU A 120 -3.00 12.05 -16.10
CA GLU A 120 -3.16 12.91 -17.28
C GLU A 120 -2.02 13.95 -17.38
N CYS A 121 -1.46 14.36 -16.25
CA CYS A 121 -0.30 15.25 -16.19
C CYS A 121 1.05 14.54 -16.31
N CYS A 122 1.07 13.22 -16.36
CA CYS A 122 2.30 12.44 -16.42
C CYS A 122 2.37 11.64 -17.73
N PRO A 123 2.50 12.29 -18.90
CA PRO A 123 2.42 11.61 -20.21
C PRO A 123 3.51 10.55 -20.38
N ASN A 124 4.65 10.72 -19.71
CA ASN A 124 5.77 9.79 -19.76
C ASN A 124 5.66 8.62 -18.76
N PHE A 125 4.62 8.56 -17.93
CA PHE A 125 4.51 7.55 -16.88
C PHE A 125 4.52 6.12 -17.42
N ASP A 126 3.68 5.82 -18.41
CA ASP A 126 3.59 4.46 -18.95
C ASP A 126 4.85 4.03 -19.70
N SER A 127 5.43 4.93 -20.50
CA SER A 127 6.70 4.70 -21.19
C SER A 127 7.83 4.47 -20.19
N CYS A 128 7.96 5.32 -19.17
CA CYS A 128 8.98 5.14 -18.14
C CYS A 128 8.76 3.84 -17.35
N ARG A 129 7.51 3.50 -17.01
CA ARG A 129 7.19 2.23 -16.33
C ARG A 129 7.63 1.02 -17.15
N GLN A 130 7.43 1.04 -18.47
CA GLN A 130 7.86 -0.03 -19.37
C GLN A 130 9.39 -0.06 -19.52
N GLU A 131 10.03 1.10 -19.72
CA GLU A 131 11.48 1.20 -19.90
C GLU A 131 12.27 0.80 -18.65
N THR A 132 11.73 1.07 -17.46
CA THR A 132 12.38 0.75 -16.20
C THR A 132 11.95 -0.61 -15.63
N LEU A 133 11.08 -1.34 -16.34
CA LEU A 133 10.60 -2.64 -15.90
C LEU A 133 11.76 -3.63 -15.86
N ASP A 134 12.00 -4.19 -14.67
CA ASP A 134 12.97 -5.24 -14.45
C ASP A 134 12.21 -6.45 -13.90
N ILE A 135 12.01 -7.46 -14.74
CA ILE A 135 11.20 -8.64 -14.41
C ILE A 135 11.78 -9.38 -13.20
N THR A 136 13.11 -9.49 -13.10
CA THR A 136 13.77 -10.14 -11.98
C THR A 136 13.54 -9.37 -10.69
N LEU A 137 13.59 -8.04 -10.74
CA LEU A 137 13.29 -7.17 -9.61
C LEU A 137 11.82 -7.30 -9.18
N GLU A 138 10.86 -7.24 -10.11
CA GLU A 138 9.44 -7.38 -9.80
C GLU A 138 9.11 -8.77 -9.25
N GLN A 139 9.71 -9.83 -9.80
CA GLN A 139 9.56 -11.20 -9.29
C GLN A 139 10.09 -11.31 -7.85
N ALA A 140 11.25 -10.69 -7.56
CA ALA A 140 11.79 -10.68 -6.20
C ALA A 140 10.87 -9.92 -5.23
N ILE A 141 10.32 -8.78 -5.63
CA ILE A 141 9.34 -8.01 -4.84
C ILE A 141 8.10 -8.87 -4.56
N ILE A 142 7.51 -9.49 -5.59
CA ILE A 142 6.32 -10.33 -5.45
C ILE A 142 6.58 -11.51 -4.51
N SER A 143 7.70 -12.22 -4.71
CA SER A 143 8.07 -13.38 -3.90
C SER A 143 8.24 -13.01 -2.42
N LYS A 144 8.97 -11.94 -2.12
CA LYS A 144 9.18 -11.48 -0.74
C LYS A 144 7.91 -10.94 -0.09
N THR A 145 7.08 -10.23 -0.86
CA THR A 145 5.76 -9.77 -0.41
C THR A 145 4.86 -10.95 -0.04
N ALA A 146 4.83 -11.99 -0.89
CA ALA A 146 4.08 -13.21 -0.60
C ALA A 146 4.60 -13.90 0.66
N ARG A 147 5.94 -13.96 0.83
CA ARG A 147 6.56 -14.59 1.99
C ARG A 147 6.23 -13.86 3.31
N LEU A 148 6.36 -12.54 3.35
CA LEU A 148 5.98 -11.75 4.53
C LEU A 148 4.49 -11.91 4.87
N ASN A 149 3.62 -11.95 3.86
CA ASN A 149 2.20 -12.20 4.08
C ASN A 149 1.93 -13.61 4.63
N GLU A 150 2.62 -14.63 4.13
CA GLU A 150 2.55 -16.01 4.63
C GLU A 150 2.99 -16.10 6.09
N ASP A 151 4.15 -15.52 6.42
CA ASP A 151 4.73 -15.56 7.76
C ASP A 151 3.83 -14.79 8.76
N LYS A 152 3.35 -13.60 8.38
CA LYS A 152 2.34 -12.83 9.14
C LYS A 152 1.06 -13.64 9.37
N GLN A 153 0.57 -14.35 8.36
CA GLN A 153 -0.62 -15.18 8.48
C GLN A 153 -0.39 -16.36 9.45
N ASN A 154 0.75 -17.02 9.38
CA ASN A 154 1.08 -18.14 10.25
C ASN A 154 1.18 -17.70 11.71
N CYS A 155 1.84 -16.57 11.97
CA CYS A 155 1.89 -15.97 13.30
C CYS A 155 0.51 -15.65 13.87
N LEU A 156 -0.39 -15.05 13.07
CA LEU A 156 -1.73 -14.71 13.52
C LEU A 156 -2.58 -15.97 13.82
N LYS A 157 -2.39 -17.05 13.05
CA LYS A 157 -3.01 -18.35 13.35
C LYS A 157 -2.55 -18.91 14.70
N GLU A 158 -1.26 -18.86 15.00
CA GLU A 158 -0.73 -19.34 16.28
C GLU A 158 -1.23 -18.47 17.46
N LYS A 159 -1.19 -17.15 17.33
CA LYS A 159 -1.75 -16.23 18.35
C LYS A 159 -3.24 -16.51 18.60
N ALA A 160 -4.03 -16.71 17.55
CA ALA A 160 -5.46 -17.05 17.68
C ALA A 160 -5.66 -18.40 18.37
N ARG A 161 -4.83 -19.41 18.04
CA ARG A 161 -4.88 -20.74 18.65
C ARG A 161 -4.57 -20.69 20.15
N GLU A 162 -3.56 -19.93 20.56
CA GLU A 162 -3.22 -19.74 21.97
C GLU A 162 -4.31 -18.96 22.73
N ALA A 163 -4.86 -17.89 22.15
CA ALA A 163 -5.97 -17.16 22.75
C ALA A 163 -7.21 -18.05 22.96
N PHE A 164 -7.51 -18.93 21.99
CA PHE A 164 -8.59 -19.89 22.09
C PHE A 164 -8.35 -20.92 23.22
N LYS A 165 -7.14 -21.48 23.32
CA LYS A 165 -6.75 -22.40 24.41
C LYS A 165 -6.89 -21.73 25.78
N THR A 166 -6.43 -20.49 25.93
CA THR A 166 -6.53 -19.73 27.19
C THR A 166 -7.98 -19.49 27.58
N THR A 167 -8.83 -19.13 26.62
CA THR A 167 -10.28 -18.93 26.85
C THR A 167 -10.99 -20.22 27.31
N LEU A 168 -10.59 -21.37 26.76
CA LEU A 168 -11.11 -22.67 27.19
C LEU A 168 -10.62 -23.07 28.59
N ARG A 169 -9.37 -22.75 28.94
CA ARG A 169 -8.78 -23.05 30.26
C ARG A 169 -9.31 -22.16 31.38
N GLY A 170 -9.71 -20.92 31.09
CA GLY A 170 -10.30 -19.99 32.06
C GLY A 170 -11.80 -20.22 32.35
N LYS A 171 -12.42 -21.25 31.77
CA LYS A 171 -13.81 -21.66 32.01
C LYS A 171 -13.93 -22.93 32.89
N VAL A 172 -12.88 -23.31 33.60
CA VAL A 172 -12.88 -24.38 34.62
C VAL A 172 -12.83 -23.76 36.00
#